data_AF-A0A158M1I4-F1
#
_entry.id   AF-A0A158M1I4-F1
#
_cell.length_a   1.000
_cell.length_b   1.000
_cell.length_c   1.000
_cell.angle_alpha   90.00
_cell.angle_beta   90.00
_cell.angle_gamma   90.00
#
_symmetry.space_group_name_H-M   'P 1'
#
loop_
_entity.id
_entity.type
_entity.pdbx_description
1 polymer ?
#
loop_
_entity_poly.entity_id
_entity_poly.type
_entity_poly.pdbx_seq_one_letter_code
_entity_poly.pdbx_strand_id
1 'polypeptide(L)'
;MDAMTSKHRIIQVGSLAGSPTANARLAASYDVIELWKHENRAAALAEFGPGVTALVTSANLGARADLIAAPPDLKAICSWGVGYETIDVQAPRRAAFR
;
A
#
# COMPACT_ATOMS: atom_id res chain seq x y z
N MET A 1 -21.85 -1.47 23.74
CA MET A 1 -22.02 -1.28 22.28
C MET A 1 -20.73 -0.65 21.78
N ASP A 2 -19.67 -1.45 21.68
CA ASP A 2 -18.39 -0.99 21.18
C ASP A 2 -18.44 -1.06 19.65
N ALA A 3 -18.50 0.10 19.00
CA ALA A 3 -18.22 0.16 17.58
C ALA A 3 -16.78 -0.32 17.40
N MET A 4 -16.59 -1.59 17.02
CA MET A 4 -15.30 -2.11 16.59
C MET A 4 -14.88 -1.26 15.39
N THR A 5 -14.04 -0.26 15.65
CA THR A 5 -13.50 0.62 14.62
C THR A 5 -12.54 -0.20 13.79
N SER A 6 -13.05 -0.78 12.70
CA SER A 6 -12.24 -1.53 11.77
C SER A 6 -11.21 -0.58 11.15
N LYS A 7 -9.92 -0.85 11.42
CA LYS A 7 -8.83 -0.07 10.83
C LYS A 7 -8.85 -0.25 9.32
N HIS A 8 -8.58 0.82 8.58
CA HIS A 8 -8.45 0.72 7.13
C HIS A 8 -7.24 -0.16 6.78
N ARG A 9 -7.41 -1.05 5.81
CA ARG A 9 -6.34 -1.94 5.35
C ARG A 9 -5.48 -1.25 4.30
N ILE A 10 -4.17 -1.37 4.46
CA ILE A 10 -3.18 -0.82 3.55
C ILE A 10 -2.13 -1.88 3.20
N ILE A 11 -1.58 -1.81 1.99
CA ILE A 11 -0.38 -2.56 1.62
C ILE A 11 0.81 -1.63 1.68
N GLN A 12 1.84 -2.01 2.41
CA GLN A 12 3.12 -1.33 2.43
C GLN A 12 4.14 -2.14 1.61
N VAL A 13 4.61 -1.57 0.49
CA VAL A 13 5.46 -2.26 -0.50
C VAL A 13 6.83 -2.63 0.09
N GLY A 14 7.36 -1.79 0.98
CA GLY A 14 8.62 -2.01 1.68
C GLY A 14 8.73 -1.15 2.93
N SER A 15 9.67 -1.49 3.81
CA SER A 15 9.93 -0.72 5.04
C SER A 15 10.27 0.74 4.72
N LEU A 16 9.63 1.67 5.42
CA LEU A 16 9.94 3.10 5.35
C LEU A 16 11.15 3.44 6.26
N ALA A 17 12.25 2.70 6.11
CA ALA A 17 13.42 2.76 6.99
C ALA A 17 14.11 4.15 7.03
N GLY A 18 13.85 5.02 6.04
CA GLY A 18 14.30 6.41 6.05
C GLY A 18 13.62 7.29 7.11
N SER A 19 12.62 6.77 7.84
CA SER A 19 12.00 7.43 8.98
C SER A 19 11.95 6.49 10.19
N PRO A 20 12.50 6.86 11.36
CA PRO A 20 12.52 6.01 12.54
C PRO A 20 11.14 5.62 13.07
N THR A 21 10.09 6.39 12.74
CA THR A 21 8.75 6.22 13.33
C THR A 21 7.66 5.88 12.32
N ALA A 22 7.94 5.95 11.01
CA ALA A 22 6.89 5.83 9.99
C ALA A 22 6.17 4.47 10.03
N ASN A 23 6.92 3.37 10.06
CA ASN A 23 6.34 2.02 10.13
C ASN A 23 5.47 1.84 11.38
N ALA A 24 5.94 2.32 12.54
CA ALA A 24 5.21 2.21 13.81
C ALA A 24 3.91 3.03 13.79
N ARG A 25 3.94 4.24 13.23
CA ARG A 25 2.74 5.09 13.08
C ARG A 25 1.70 4.47 12.16
N LEU A 26 2.13 3.85 11.06
CA LEU A 26 1.25 3.12 10.15
C LEU A 26 0.59 1.93 10.86
N ALA A 27 1.38 1.08 11.54
CA ALA A 27 0.86 -0.07 12.28
C ALA A 27 -0.10 0.31 13.42
N ALA A 28 0.12 1.46 14.06
CA ALA A 28 -0.77 1.97 15.09
C ALA A 28 -2.14 2.38 14.54
N SER A 29 -2.19 2.92 13.32
CA SER A 29 -3.39 3.57 12.76
C SER A 29 -4.15 2.71 11.74
N TYR A 30 -3.46 1.79 11.06
CA TYR A 30 -3.97 0.98 9.95
C TYR A 30 -3.77 -0.51 10.22
N ASP A 31 -4.50 -1.33 9.48
CA ASP A 31 -4.16 -2.75 9.31
C ASP A 31 -3.16 -2.86 8.15
N VAL A 32 -1.90 -3.18 8.47
CA VAL A 32 -0.78 -3.03 7.54
C VAL A 32 -0.33 -4.40 7.03
N ILE A 33 -0.40 -4.59 5.72
CA ILE A 33 0.19 -5.73 5.03
C ILE A 33 1.60 -5.35 4.60
N GLU A 34 2.60 -5.86 5.30
CA GLU A 34 4.02 -5.62 5.02
C GLU A 34 4.51 -6.54 3.90
N LEU A 35 4.32 -6.13 2.65
CA LEU A 35 4.51 -6.99 1.48
C LEU A 35 5.92 -7.58 1.36
N TRP A 36 6.94 -6.88 1.85
CA TRP A 36 8.33 -7.33 1.81
C TRP A 36 8.64 -8.48 2.79
N LYS A 37 7.75 -8.77 3.75
CA LYS A 37 7.88 -9.92 4.67
C LYS A 37 7.36 -11.23 4.06
N HIS A 38 6.68 -11.16 2.92
CA HIS A 38 6.21 -12.34 2.20
C HIS A 38 7.23 -12.72 1.12
N GLU A 39 7.64 -13.99 1.10
CA GLU A 39 8.53 -14.53 0.07
C GLU A 39 7.88 -14.44 -1.32
N ASN A 40 6.59 -14.80 -1.42
CA ASN A 40 5.81 -14.67 -2.64
C ASN A 40 4.87 -13.46 -2.56
N ARG A 41 5.35 -12.32 -3.04
CA ARG A 41 4.59 -11.06 -3.06
C ARG A 41 3.31 -11.14 -3.90
N ALA A 42 3.35 -11.82 -5.04
CA ALA A 42 2.19 -11.92 -5.92
C ALA A 42 1.04 -12.70 -5.26
N ALA A 43 1.36 -13.80 -4.56
CA ALA A 43 0.38 -14.55 -3.78
C ALA A 43 -0.21 -13.71 -2.65
N ALA A 44 0.63 -12.99 -1.90
CA ALA A 44 0.17 -12.10 -0.83
C ALA A 44 -0.74 -10.97 -1.35
N LEU A 45 -0.44 -10.39 -2.51
CA LEU A 45 -1.30 -9.38 -3.13
C LEU A 45 -2.67 -9.94 -3.54
N ALA A 46 -2.71 -11.16 -4.06
CA ALA A 46 -3.97 -11.80 -4.43
C ALA A 46 -4.82 -12.16 -3.18
N GLU A 47 -4.17 -12.61 -2.11
CA GLU A 47 -4.83 -13.01 -0.86
C GLU A 47 -5.31 -11.80 -0.05
N PHE A 48 -4.47 -10.77 0.09
CA PHE A 48 -4.73 -9.64 0.98
C PHE A 48 -5.20 -8.37 0.27
N GLY A 49 -5.20 -8.34 -1.07
CA GLY A 49 -5.64 -7.20 -1.87
C GLY A 49 -7.10 -6.78 -1.69
N PRO A 50 -8.08 -7.71 -1.58
CA PRO A 50 -9.47 -7.33 -1.33
C PRO A 50 -9.65 -6.55 -0.01
N GLY A 51 -10.35 -5.42 -0.07
CA GLY A 51 -10.54 -4.51 1.07
C GLY A 51 -9.37 -3.57 1.36
N VAL A 52 -8.26 -3.64 0.62
CA VAL A 52 -7.17 -2.67 0.72
C VAL A 52 -7.53 -1.39 -0.02
N THR A 53 -7.45 -0.27 0.69
CA THR A 53 -7.84 1.04 0.17
C THR A 53 -6.65 1.95 -0.15
N ALA A 54 -5.46 1.65 0.37
CA ALA A 54 -4.26 2.41 0.04
C ALA A 54 -3.00 1.54 -0.12
N LEU A 55 -2.12 1.99 -1.01
CA LEU A 55 -0.79 1.44 -1.22
C LEU A 55 0.23 2.45 -0.71
N VAL A 56 1.11 2.04 0.19
CA VAL A 56 2.19 2.86 0.72
C VAL A 56 3.52 2.35 0.17
N THR A 57 4.27 3.22 -0.49
CA THR A 57 5.56 2.88 -1.11
C THR A 57 6.60 3.98 -0.86
N SER A 58 7.77 3.88 -1.47
CA SER A 58 8.80 4.91 -1.49
C SER A 58 9.30 5.16 -2.91
N ALA A 59 9.98 6.28 -3.14
CA ALA A 59 10.55 6.60 -4.44
C ALA A 59 11.44 5.47 -5.00
N ASN A 60 12.16 4.74 -4.14
CA ASN A 60 13.05 3.65 -4.56
C ASN A 60 12.30 2.36 -4.95
N LEU A 61 11.11 2.14 -4.38
CA LEU A 61 10.32 0.92 -4.60
C LEU A 61 9.25 1.11 -5.68
N GLY A 62 8.72 2.32 -5.79
CA GLY A 62 7.71 2.70 -6.76
C GLY A 62 6.38 1.97 -6.57
N ALA A 63 5.49 2.15 -7.54
CA ALA A 63 4.23 1.41 -7.65
C ALA A 63 4.03 1.02 -9.11
N ARG A 64 4.40 -0.23 -9.44
CA ARG A 64 4.26 -0.80 -10.78
C ARG A 64 2.81 -1.24 -11.04
N ALA A 65 2.44 -1.40 -12.30
CA ALA A 65 1.07 -1.72 -12.70
C ALA A 65 0.48 -2.96 -12.00
N ASP A 66 1.29 -3.98 -11.72
CA ASP A 66 0.88 -5.19 -10.98
C ASP A 66 0.47 -4.88 -9.54
N LEU A 67 1.20 -3.99 -8.85
CA LEU A 67 0.86 -3.54 -7.49
C LEU A 67 -0.41 -2.69 -7.45
N ILE A 68 -0.64 -1.89 -8.50
CA ILE A 68 -1.79 -1.00 -8.61
C ILE A 68 -3.05 -1.77 -8.98
N ALA A 69 -2.92 -2.79 -9.85
CA ALA A 69 -4.06 -3.55 -10.35
C ALA A 69 -4.52 -4.67 -9.41
N ALA A 70 -3.67 -5.14 -8.50
CA ALA A 70 -3.99 -6.25 -7.61
C ALA A 70 -5.13 -5.97 -6.61
N PRO A 71 -5.17 -4.81 -5.90
CA PRO A 71 -6.25 -4.51 -4.96
C PRO A 71 -7.44 -3.86 -5.70
N PRO A 72 -8.62 -4.51 -5.75
CA PRO A 72 -9.76 -3.98 -6.49
C PRO A 72 -10.38 -2.72 -5.86
N ASP A 73 -10.16 -2.52 -4.56
CA ASP A 73 -10.72 -1.42 -3.77
C ASP A 73 -9.74 -0.26 -3.55
N LEU A 74 -8.62 -0.25 -4.27
CA LEU A 74 -7.56 0.73 -4.08
C LEU A 74 -8.06 2.15 -4.43
N LYS A 75 -7.79 3.11 -3.54
CA LYS A 75 -8.27 4.51 -3.62
C LYS A 75 -7.17 5.56 -3.43
N ALA A 76 -6.05 5.21 -2.81
CA ALA A 76 -4.88 6.08 -2.66
C ALA A 76 -3.55 5.35 -2.91
N ILE A 77 -2.57 6.03 -3.51
CA ILE A 77 -1.16 5.59 -3.52
C ILE A 77 -0.34 6.68 -2.84
N CYS A 78 0.30 6.34 -1.73
CA CYS A 78 1.11 7.26 -0.93
C CYS A 78 2.58 6.86 -1.07
N SER A 79 3.40 7.73 -1.66
CA SER A 79 4.85 7.52 -1.76
C SER A 79 5.59 8.37 -0.74
N TRP A 80 6.54 7.75 -0.02
CA TRP A 80 7.46 8.43 0.89
C TRP A 80 8.76 8.80 0.15
N GLY A 81 9.02 10.11 0.05
CA GLY A 81 10.20 10.68 -0.60
C GLY A 81 9.86 11.93 -1.42
N VAL A 82 10.89 12.62 -1.95
CA VAL A 82 10.71 13.64 -2.99
C VAL A 82 10.88 12.96 -4.35
N GLY A 83 9.83 12.97 -5.17
CA GLY A 83 9.79 12.32 -6.49
C GLY A 83 8.67 11.28 -6.62
N TYR A 84 8.01 11.25 -7.78
CA TYR A 84 6.93 10.32 -8.15
C TYR A 84 7.23 9.60 -9.48
N GLU A 85 8.42 9.78 -10.03
CA GLU A 85 8.85 9.22 -11.32
C GLU A 85 8.79 7.69 -11.39
N THR A 86 8.74 6.99 -10.24
CA THR A 86 8.65 5.52 -10.13
C THR A 86 7.24 5.00 -9.91
N ILE A 87 6.23 5.87 -9.91
CA ILE A 87 4.81 5.48 -9.87
C ILE A 87 4.29 5.43 -11.30
N ASP A 88 3.78 4.27 -11.71
CA ASP A 88 3.14 4.14 -13.03
C ASP A 88 1.76 4.82 -13.00
N VAL A 89 1.75 6.15 -13.16
CA VAL A 89 0.54 6.97 -13.17
C VAL A 89 -0.39 6.68 -14.36
N GLN A 90 0.10 5.94 -15.37
CA GLN A 90 -0.64 5.54 -16.57
C GLN A 90 -1.14 4.09 -16.52
N ALA A 91 -0.80 3.33 -15.46
CA ALA A 91 -1.29 1.97 -15.26
C ALA A 91 -2.83 1.94 -15.39
N PRO A 92 -3.41 0.92 -16.08
CA PRO A 92 -4.84 0.86 -16.34
C PRO A 92 -5.66 1.01 -15.06
N ARG A 93 -6.34 2.15 -14.96
CA ARG A 93 -7.06 2.60 -13.78
C ARG A 93 -8.37 1.83 -13.66
N ARG A 94 -8.44 0.83 -12.76
CA ARG A 94 -9.70 0.14 -12.46
C ARG A 94 -10.65 0.95 -11.56
N ALA A 95 -10.16 1.96 -10.86
CA ALA A 95 -10.96 2.93 -10.12
C ALA A 95 -10.27 4.30 -10.13
N ALA A 96 -11.04 5.39 -10.17
CA ALA A 96 -10.54 6.77 -10.16
C ALA A 96 -10.08 7.16 -8.75
N PHE A 97 -8.82 7.57 -8.61
CA PHE A 97 -8.24 8.03 -7.34
C PHE A 97 -8.46 9.54 -7.20
N ARG A 98 -8.57 10.01 -5.96
CA ARG A 98 -8.50 11.43 -5.60
C ARG A 98 -7.09 11.79 -5.16
#